data_AF-A0A7V1BVJ3-F1
#
_entry.id   AF-A0A7V1BVJ3-F1
#
_cell.length_a   1.000
_cell.length_b   1.000
_cell.length_c   1.000
_cell.angle_alpha   90.00
_cell.angle_beta   90.00
_cell.angle_gamma   90.00
#
_symmetry.space_group_name_H-M   'P 1'
#
loop_
_entity.id
_entity.type
_entity.pdbx_description
1 polymer ?
#
loop_
_entity_poly.entity_id
_entity_poly.type
_entity_poly.pdbx_seq_one_letter_code
_entity_poly.pdbx_strand_id
1 'polypeptide(L)'
;FISFSLGIGLFVLLPLYGTKLMGMVFTTIDESSIVFNTVDGVIRIMVFLIYILSMNLSKDIKRVFEYHGAEHKTVHAYEAGVELTPENIDNFSITHPRCGTSFLIIVMILSILVFSFIPKDWSFVWKFLSRIVLMPLIAGLAYEFTKFAAKKMHNPLIRVMTAPGIWLQKLTAKKPSRDQIEVALKALNEVLEMEFGEQQKEQGEGNAA
;
A
#
# COMPACT_ATOMS: atom_id res chain seq x y z
N PHE A 1 -22.69 -9.06 0.73
CA PHE A 1 -22.44 -10.51 0.67
C PHE A 1 -21.63 -10.91 -0.57
N ILE A 2 -22.09 -10.64 -1.80
CA ILE A 2 -21.39 -11.06 -3.04
C ILE A 2 -19.92 -10.59 -3.09
N SER A 3 -19.65 -9.29 -2.86
CA SER A 3 -18.27 -8.75 -2.89
C SER A 3 -17.36 -9.35 -1.83
N PHE A 4 -17.91 -9.67 -0.66
CA PHE A 4 -17.16 -10.30 0.44
C PHE A 4 -16.77 -11.74 0.09
N SER A 5 -17.72 -12.52 -0.42
CA SER A 5 -17.47 -13.88 -0.90
C SER A 5 -16.45 -13.89 -2.05
N LEU A 6 -16.56 -12.95 -2.99
CA LEU A 6 -15.58 -12.79 -4.07
C LEU A 6 -14.19 -12.46 -3.51
N GLY A 7 -14.11 -11.58 -2.51
CA GLY A 7 -12.86 -11.24 -1.83
C GLY A 7 -12.20 -12.44 -1.14
N ILE A 8 -12.97 -13.24 -0.39
CA ILE A 8 -12.47 -14.49 0.22
C ILE A 8 -12.02 -15.47 -0.88
N GLY A 9 -12.82 -15.64 -1.91
CA GLY A 9 -12.50 -16.52 -3.04
C GLY A 9 -11.19 -16.13 -3.72
N LEU A 10 -11.03 -14.86 -4.08
CA LEU A 10 -9.90 -14.36 -4.85
C LEU A 10 -8.62 -14.22 -4.02
N PHE A 11 -8.70 -13.72 -2.79
CA PHE A 11 -7.50 -13.37 -2.01
C PHE A 11 -7.12 -14.39 -0.93
N VAL A 12 -8.00 -15.32 -0.59
CA VAL A 12 -7.74 -16.34 0.42
C VAL A 12 -7.74 -17.74 -0.20
N LEU A 13 -8.82 -18.13 -0.86
CA LEU A 13 -8.97 -19.49 -1.39
C LEU A 13 -8.10 -19.72 -2.62
N LEU A 14 -8.14 -18.82 -3.61
CA LEU A 14 -7.42 -18.98 -4.87
C LEU A 14 -5.89 -19.15 -4.67
N PRO A 15 -5.19 -18.33 -3.87
CA PRO A 15 -3.75 -18.53 -3.64
C PRO A 15 -3.45 -19.85 -2.92
N LEU A 16 -4.25 -20.21 -1.92
CA LEU A 16 -4.05 -21.42 -1.12
C LEU A 16 -4.24 -22.68 -1.97
N TYR A 17 -5.34 -22.75 -2.73
CA TYR A 17 -5.59 -23.87 -3.64
C TYR A 17 -4.56 -23.89 -4.78
N GLY A 18 -4.20 -22.73 -5.34
CA GLY A 18 -3.15 -22.64 -6.36
C GLY A 18 -1.82 -23.23 -5.89
N THR A 19 -1.39 -22.91 -4.67
CA THR A 19 -0.17 -23.46 -4.07
C THR A 19 -0.28 -24.97 -3.87
N LYS A 20 -1.43 -25.46 -3.37
CA LYS A 20 -1.66 -26.90 -3.18
C LYS A 20 -1.63 -27.67 -4.50
N LEU A 21 -2.22 -27.11 -5.57
CA LEU A 21 -2.15 -27.70 -6.91
C LEU A 21 -0.71 -27.78 -7.41
N MET A 22 0.10 -26.72 -7.22
CA MET A 22 1.53 -26.76 -7.55
C MET A 22 2.29 -27.80 -6.73
N GLY A 23 1.97 -27.99 -5.45
CA GLY A 23 2.57 -29.03 -4.61
C GLY A 23 2.30 -30.46 -5.08
N MET A 24 1.17 -30.71 -5.76
CA MET A 24 0.90 -32.02 -6.35
C MET A 24 1.76 -32.31 -7.60
N VAL A 25 2.23 -31.27 -8.28
CA VAL A 25 3.07 -31.39 -9.48
C VAL A 25 4.57 -31.35 -9.13
N PHE A 26 4.94 -30.55 -8.12
CA PHE A 26 6.31 -30.34 -7.67
C PHE A 26 6.46 -30.79 -6.22
N THR A 27 7.01 -31.99 -6.01
CA THR A 27 7.16 -32.61 -4.67
C THR A 27 7.98 -31.75 -3.70
N THR A 28 8.96 -30.99 -4.18
CA THR A 28 9.77 -30.07 -3.38
C THR A 28 8.95 -28.98 -2.66
N ILE A 29 7.80 -28.58 -3.23
CA ILE A 29 6.90 -27.60 -2.60
C ILE A 29 6.15 -28.24 -1.42
N ASP A 30 5.80 -29.52 -1.51
CA ASP A 30 5.10 -30.23 -0.43
C ASP A 30 6.03 -30.62 0.72
N GLU A 31 7.30 -30.93 0.41
CA GLU A 31 8.29 -31.37 1.40
C GLU A 31 8.74 -30.25 2.36
N SER A 32 8.77 -28.99 1.92
CA SER A 32 9.29 -27.87 2.73
C SER A 32 8.23 -26.81 3.05
N SER A 33 7.97 -26.60 4.34
CA SER A 33 7.07 -25.54 4.85
C SER A 33 7.47 -24.16 4.37
N ILE A 34 8.78 -23.88 4.31
CA ILE A 34 9.31 -22.57 3.90
C ILE A 34 9.02 -22.35 2.40
N VAL A 35 9.27 -23.37 1.57
CA VAL A 35 9.00 -23.30 0.12
C VAL A 35 7.50 -23.13 -0.13
N PHE A 36 6.66 -23.93 0.54
CA PHE A 36 5.20 -23.81 0.42
C PHE A 36 4.69 -22.40 0.75
N ASN A 37 5.07 -21.87 1.92
CA ASN A 37 4.62 -20.55 2.37
C ASN A 37 5.15 -19.42 1.46
N THR A 38 6.36 -19.58 0.93
CA THR A 38 6.94 -18.63 -0.04
C THR A 38 6.15 -18.63 -1.34
N VAL A 39 5.82 -19.82 -1.88
CA VAL A 39 5.04 -19.95 -3.11
C VAL A 39 3.62 -19.39 -2.93
N ASP A 40 2.93 -19.67 -1.80
CA ASP A 40 1.62 -19.06 -1.47
C ASP A 40 1.71 -17.53 -1.46
N GLY A 41 2.77 -17.02 -0.85
CA GLY A 41 3.07 -15.59 -0.83
C GLY A 41 3.19 -14.99 -2.22
N VAL A 42 4.00 -15.61 -3.09
CA VAL A 42 4.22 -15.16 -4.46
C VAL A 42 2.93 -15.22 -5.27
N ILE A 43 2.18 -16.32 -5.21
CA ILE A 43 0.88 -16.44 -5.90
C ILE A 43 -0.08 -15.35 -5.43
N ARG A 44 -0.12 -15.06 -4.13
CA ARG A 44 -0.97 -14.00 -3.58
C ARG A 44 -0.61 -12.61 -4.11
N ILE A 45 0.69 -12.29 -4.21
CA ILE A 45 1.14 -11.03 -4.84
C ILE A 45 0.72 -11.01 -6.31
N MET A 46 0.90 -12.10 -7.05
CA MET A 46 0.52 -12.18 -8.45
C MET A 46 -0.98 -11.98 -8.66
N VAL A 47 -1.82 -12.66 -7.87
CA VAL A 47 -3.29 -12.48 -7.90
C VAL A 47 -3.66 -11.03 -7.60
N PHE A 48 -3.02 -10.41 -6.61
CA PHE A 48 -3.25 -9.01 -6.28
C PHE A 48 -2.86 -8.06 -7.41
N LEU A 49 -1.71 -8.26 -8.04
CA LEU A 49 -1.27 -7.46 -9.19
C LEU A 49 -2.21 -7.63 -10.39
N ILE A 50 -2.60 -8.87 -10.70
CA ILE A 50 -3.56 -9.16 -11.77
C ILE A 50 -4.90 -8.48 -11.48
N TYR A 51 -5.36 -8.51 -10.23
CA TYR A 51 -6.58 -7.82 -9.83
C TYR A 51 -6.49 -6.31 -10.08
N ILE A 52 -5.43 -5.64 -9.62
CA ILE A 52 -5.22 -4.20 -9.86
C ILE A 52 -5.12 -3.88 -11.36
N LEU A 53 -4.44 -4.72 -12.14
CA LEU A 53 -4.35 -4.58 -13.59
C LEU A 53 -5.72 -4.73 -14.26
N SER A 54 -6.56 -5.65 -13.80
CA SER A 54 -7.92 -5.81 -14.32
C SER A 54 -8.79 -4.59 -14.02
N MET A 55 -8.61 -3.94 -12.87
CA MET A 55 -9.35 -2.73 -12.51
C MET A 55 -9.01 -1.54 -13.43
N ASN A 56 -7.79 -1.48 -13.97
CA ASN A 56 -7.41 -0.47 -14.97
C ASN A 56 -8.25 -0.58 -16.26
N LEU A 57 -9.02 -1.65 -16.48
CA LEU A 57 -9.95 -1.72 -17.61
C LEU A 57 -11.19 -0.84 -17.41
N SER A 58 -11.58 -0.57 -16.16
CA SER A 58 -12.71 0.30 -15.83
C SER A 58 -12.35 1.78 -15.95
N LYS A 59 -13.20 2.57 -16.64
CA LYS A 59 -13.04 4.03 -16.76
C LYS A 59 -13.21 4.72 -15.41
N ASP A 60 -14.15 4.26 -14.59
CA ASP A 60 -14.43 4.87 -13.28
C ASP A 60 -13.25 4.67 -12.32
N ILE A 61 -12.64 3.47 -12.32
CA ILE A 61 -11.46 3.22 -11.49
C ILE A 61 -10.25 4.00 -12.00
N LYS A 62 -10.05 4.11 -13.31
CA LYS A 62 -9.01 4.98 -13.88
C LYS A 62 -9.16 6.40 -13.37
N ARG A 63 -10.38 6.94 -13.33
CA ARG A 63 -10.67 8.28 -12.79
C ARG A 63 -10.26 8.40 -11.32
N VAL A 64 -10.49 7.38 -10.51
CA VAL A 64 -10.01 7.33 -9.12
C VAL A 64 -8.48 7.34 -9.04
N PHE A 65 -7.79 6.58 -9.89
CA PHE A 65 -6.32 6.57 -9.95
C PHE A 65 -5.75 7.92 -10.43
N GLU A 66 -6.47 8.67 -11.25
CA GLU A 66 -6.11 10.04 -11.60
C GLU A 66 -6.23 10.98 -10.40
N TYR A 67 -7.30 10.92 -9.61
CA TYR A 67 -7.43 11.69 -8.37
C TYR A 67 -6.32 11.36 -7.35
N HIS A 68 -5.93 10.10 -7.25
CA HIS A 68 -4.79 9.68 -6.45
C HIS A 68 -3.47 10.32 -6.96
N GLY A 69 -3.29 10.39 -8.29
CA GLY A 69 -2.18 11.14 -8.88
C GLY A 69 -2.21 12.63 -8.56
N ALA A 70 -3.39 13.25 -8.52
CA ALA A 70 -3.56 14.66 -8.12
C ALA A 70 -3.17 14.90 -6.67
N GLU A 71 -3.56 14.01 -5.75
CA GLU A 71 -3.16 14.07 -4.34
C GLU A 71 -1.64 13.99 -4.19
N HIS A 72 -0.99 13.00 -4.80
CA HIS A 72 0.47 12.90 -4.76
C HIS A 72 1.19 14.15 -5.28
N LYS A 73 0.73 14.72 -6.40
CA LYS A 73 1.32 15.95 -6.95
C LYS A 73 1.15 17.14 -6.01
N THR A 74 -0.04 17.29 -5.44
CA THR A 74 -0.37 18.41 -4.53
C THR A 74 0.45 18.32 -3.24
N VAL A 75 0.56 17.12 -2.66
CA VAL A 75 1.38 16.87 -1.48
C VAL A 75 2.86 17.14 -1.77
N HIS A 76 3.39 16.71 -2.92
CA HIS A 76 4.77 17.04 -3.33
C HIS A 76 5.02 18.55 -3.45
N ALA A 77 4.07 19.29 -4.05
CA ALA A 77 4.18 20.74 -4.17
C ALA A 77 4.21 21.43 -2.80
N TYR A 78 3.35 20.98 -1.88
CA TYR A 78 3.32 21.46 -0.51
C TYR A 78 4.63 21.16 0.23
N GLU A 79 5.14 19.94 0.13
CA GLU A 79 6.40 19.54 0.75
C GLU A 79 7.62 20.26 0.18
N ALA A 80 7.56 20.65 -1.09
CA ALA A 80 8.60 21.47 -1.73
C ALA A 80 8.54 22.94 -1.32
N GLY A 81 7.48 23.37 -0.62
CA GLY A 81 7.29 24.76 -0.19
C GLY A 81 7.11 25.75 -1.33
N VAL A 82 6.67 25.28 -2.51
CA VAL A 82 6.35 26.17 -3.64
C VAL A 82 4.96 26.75 -3.48
N GLU A 83 4.68 27.84 -4.18
CA GLU A 83 3.33 28.40 -4.25
C GLU A 83 2.36 27.34 -4.80
N LEU A 84 1.29 27.08 -4.05
CA LEU A 84 0.30 26.05 -4.35
C LEU A 84 -0.67 26.49 -5.46
N THR A 85 -0.11 26.76 -6.63
CA THR A 85 -0.88 26.94 -7.86
C THR A 85 -0.99 25.61 -8.59
N PRO A 86 -2.14 25.30 -9.20
CA PRO A 86 -2.26 24.10 -10.00
C PRO A 86 -1.23 24.00 -11.17
N GLU A 87 -0.70 25.12 -11.68
CA GLU A 87 0.42 25.13 -12.65
C GLU A 87 1.70 24.55 -12.04
N ASN A 88 2.05 24.97 -10.83
CA ASN A 88 3.21 24.45 -10.12
C ASN A 88 3.00 22.98 -9.75
N ILE A 89 1.80 22.62 -9.29
CA ILE A 89 1.46 21.25 -8.89
C ILE A 89 1.60 20.26 -10.06
N ASP A 90 1.20 20.63 -11.28
CA ASP A 90 1.28 19.70 -12.43
C ASP A 90 2.73 19.28 -12.77
N ASN A 91 3.75 20.01 -12.31
CA ASN A 91 5.15 19.67 -12.53
C ASN A 91 5.68 18.55 -11.61
N PHE A 92 4.94 18.15 -10.58
CA PHE A 92 5.39 17.14 -9.62
C PHE A 92 5.07 15.69 -10.06
N SER A 93 5.74 14.75 -9.40
CA SER A 93 5.62 13.31 -9.65
C SER A 93 4.26 12.77 -9.19
N ILE A 94 3.67 11.85 -9.97
CA ILE A 94 2.49 11.06 -9.57
C ILE A 94 2.82 9.92 -8.59
N THR A 95 4.09 9.76 -8.21
CA THR A 95 4.54 8.75 -7.26
C THR A 95 5.16 9.39 -6.04
N HIS A 96 4.86 8.85 -4.86
CA HIS A 96 5.27 9.40 -3.58
C HIS A 96 5.73 8.28 -2.62
N PRO A 97 6.91 8.38 -1.98
CA PRO A 97 7.47 7.30 -1.16
C PRO A 97 6.63 6.99 0.10
N ARG A 98 5.83 7.95 0.58
CA ARG A 98 4.95 7.78 1.77
C ARG A 98 3.54 7.27 1.44
N CYS A 99 3.23 6.92 0.20
CA CYS A 99 1.89 6.50 -0.17
C CYS A 99 1.47 5.19 0.53
N GLY A 100 0.20 5.10 0.93
CA GLY A 100 -0.40 3.89 1.49
C GLY A 100 -0.35 2.66 0.57
N THR A 101 -0.31 2.85 -0.75
CA THR A 101 -0.15 1.72 -1.69
C THR A 101 1.24 1.07 -1.60
N SER A 102 2.29 1.86 -1.37
CA SER A 102 3.62 1.31 -1.04
C SER A 102 3.59 0.55 0.27
N PHE A 103 2.92 1.10 1.29
CA PHE A 103 2.75 0.44 2.58
C PHE A 103 2.08 -0.94 2.42
N LEU A 104 1.02 -1.06 1.62
CA LEU A 104 0.35 -2.34 1.37
C LEU A 104 1.29 -3.40 0.78
N ILE A 105 2.11 -3.05 -0.22
CA ILE A 105 3.09 -3.99 -0.80
C ILE A 105 4.12 -4.42 0.23
N ILE A 106 4.60 -3.50 1.05
CA ILE A 106 5.57 -3.80 2.11
C ILE A 106 4.95 -4.72 3.16
N VAL A 107 3.70 -4.47 3.57
CA VAL A 107 2.94 -5.37 4.45
C VAL A 107 2.83 -6.76 3.85
N MET A 108 2.52 -6.89 2.55
CA MET A 108 2.43 -8.19 1.88
C MET A 108 3.77 -8.92 1.87
N ILE A 109 4.86 -8.26 1.48
CA ILE A 109 6.20 -8.86 1.46
C ILE A 109 6.61 -9.29 2.88
N LEU A 110 6.44 -8.42 3.88
CA LEU A 110 6.73 -8.75 5.27
C LEU A 110 5.84 -9.88 5.79
N SER A 111 4.57 -9.93 5.39
CA SER A 111 3.68 -11.05 5.72
C SER A 111 4.21 -12.36 5.18
N ILE A 112 4.73 -12.40 3.96
CA ILE A 112 5.33 -13.61 3.38
C ILE A 112 6.53 -14.04 4.21
N LEU A 113 7.44 -13.10 4.51
CA LEU A 113 8.64 -13.38 5.30
C LEU A 113 8.28 -13.88 6.70
N VAL A 114 7.42 -13.18 7.43
CA VAL A 114 7.03 -13.52 8.81
C VAL A 114 6.24 -14.83 8.85
N PHE A 115 5.26 -15.01 7.96
CA PHE A 115 4.46 -16.23 7.93
C PHE A 115 5.21 -17.43 7.34
N SER A 116 6.31 -17.23 6.62
CA SER A 116 7.16 -18.35 6.15
C SER A 116 7.74 -19.19 7.28
N PHE A 117 7.96 -18.56 8.45
CA PHE A 117 8.43 -19.22 9.66
C PHE A 117 7.32 -19.96 10.44
N ILE A 118 6.06 -19.82 10.05
CA ILE A 118 4.96 -20.57 10.69
C ILE A 118 4.98 -22.02 10.19
N PRO A 119 5.06 -23.02 11.10
CA PRO A 119 5.10 -24.43 10.71
C PRO A 119 3.85 -24.87 9.93
N LYS A 120 4.04 -25.68 8.88
CA LYS A 120 2.93 -26.16 8.04
C LYS A 120 2.01 -27.15 8.74
N ASP A 121 2.51 -27.83 9.77
CA ASP A 121 1.82 -28.83 10.57
C ASP A 121 0.86 -28.23 11.60
N TRP A 122 0.95 -26.91 11.86
CA TRP A 122 -0.03 -26.23 12.69
C TRP A 122 -1.45 -26.40 12.14
N SER A 123 -2.39 -26.66 13.04
CA SER A 123 -3.81 -26.75 12.69
C SER A 123 -4.29 -25.43 12.07
N PHE A 124 -5.36 -25.51 11.28
CA PHE A 124 -5.95 -24.34 10.64
C PHE A 124 -6.24 -23.22 11.65
N VAL A 125 -6.74 -23.57 12.84
CA VAL A 125 -7.05 -22.62 13.91
C VAL A 125 -5.80 -21.89 14.39
N TRP A 126 -4.71 -22.60 14.67
CA TRP A 126 -3.46 -21.98 15.12
C TRP A 126 -2.82 -21.09 14.06
N LYS A 127 -2.87 -21.48 12.78
CA LYS A 127 -2.43 -20.64 11.66
C LYS A 127 -3.29 -19.39 11.47
N PHE A 128 -4.59 -19.49 11.73
CA PHE A 128 -5.50 -18.36 11.65
C PHE A 128 -5.26 -17.38 12.80
N LEU A 129 -5.14 -17.88 14.03
CA LEU A 129 -4.86 -17.07 15.22
C LEU A 129 -3.50 -16.36 15.11
N SER A 130 -2.47 -17.04 14.64
CA SER A 130 -1.16 -16.41 14.46
C SER A 130 -1.20 -15.26 13.45
N ARG A 131 -1.99 -15.37 12.38
CA ARG A 131 -2.20 -14.25 11.44
C ARG A 131 -2.87 -13.06 12.12
N ILE A 132 -3.87 -13.29 12.96
CA ILE A 132 -4.53 -12.20 13.72
C ILE A 132 -3.54 -11.51 14.66
N VAL A 133 -2.78 -12.28 15.44
CA VAL A 133 -1.85 -11.75 16.44
C VAL A 133 -0.64 -11.06 15.81
N LEU A 134 -0.11 -11.59 14.69
CA LEU A 134 1.07 -11.04 14.04
C LEU A 134 0.75 -9.90 13.07
N MET A 135 -0.51 -9.72 12.64
CA MET A 135 -0.86 -8.64 11.70
C MET A 135 -0.52 -7.24 12.24
N PRO A 136 -0.83 -6.88 13.50
CA PRO A 136 -0.42 -5.59 14.07
C PRO A 136 1.10 -5.39 14.07
N LEU A 137 1.87 -6.44 14.39
CA LEU A 137 3.34 -6.39 14.34
C LEU A 137 3.83 -6.13 12.91
N ILE A 138 3.31 -6.85 11.92
CA ILE A 138 3.67 -6.67 10.51
C ILE A 138 3.32 -5.26 10.04
N ALA A 139 2.14 -4.74 10.40
CA ALA A 139 1.72 -3.39 10.06
C ALA A 139 2.63 -2.33 10.69
N GLY A 140 3.00 -2.50 11.96
CA GLY A 140 3.94 -1.61 12.65
C GLY A 140 5.33 -1.60 11.99
N LEU A 141 5.87 -2.78 11.67
CA LEU A 141 7.15 -2.91 10.96
C LEU A 141 7.10 -2.27 9.57
N ALA A 142 6.01 -2.48 8.83
CA ALA A 142 5.81 -1.87 7.53
C ALA A 142 5.75 -0.33 7.62
N TYR A 143 5.09 0.20 8.66
CA TYR A 143 4.98 1.65 8.87
C TYR A 143 6.33 2.27 9.21
N GLU A 144 7.09 1.67 10.12
CA GLU A 144 8.42 2.18 10.47
C GLU A 144 9.37 2.08 9.26
N PHE A 145 9.27 1.02 8.46
CA PHE A 145 10.04 0.90 7.23
C PHE A 145 9.67 1.97 6.21
N THR A 146 8.38 2.24 5.94
CA THR A 146 7.97 3.30 4.99
C THR A 146 8.39 4.68 5.46
N LYS A 147 8.22 4.97 6.76
CA LYS A 147 8.64 6.22 7.39
C LYS A 147 10.16 6.42 7.30
N PHE A 148 10.93 5.37 7.58
CA PHE A 148 12.39 5.41 7.46
C PHE A 148 12.83 5.58 6.00
N ALA A 149 12.21 4.84 5.09
CA ALA A 149 12.57 4.88 3.67
C ALA A 149 12.33 6.25 3.06
N ALA A 150 11.21 6.91 3.41
CA ALA A 150 10.91 8.27 2.97
C ALA A 150 12.01 9.28 3.34
N LYS A 151 12.64 9.13 4.51
CA LYS A 151 13.74 10.00 4.96
C LYS A 151 15.08 9.71 4.27
N LYS A 152 15.27 8.51 3.73
CA LYS A 152 16.57 8.04 3.18
C LYS A 152 16.52 7.66 1.71
N MET A 153 15.64 8.30 0.93
CA MET A 153 15.51 8.05 -0.52
C MET A 153 16.78 8.34 -1.34
N HIS A 154 17.73 9.12 -0.80
CA HIS A 154 19.04 9.36 -1.43
C HIS A 154 19.94 8.11 -1.43
N ASN A 155 19.69 7.14 -0.55
CA ASN A 155 20.48 5.92 -0.47
C ASN A 155 20.00 4.90 -1.53
N PRO A 156 20.88 4.38 -2.41
CA PRO A 156 20.50 3.48 -3.49
C PRO A 156 19.87 2.18 -2.98
N LEU A 157 20.29 1.67 -1.82
CA LEU A 157 19.72 0.46 -1.24
C LEU A 157 18.26 0.66 -0.83
N ILE A 158 17.96 1.80 -0.18
CA ILE A 158 16.59 2.17 0.20
C ILE A 158 15.71 2.31 -1.04
N ARG A 159 16.26 2.88 -2.11
CA ARG A 159 15.55 3.05 -3.39
C ARG A 159 15.20 1.71 -4.03
N VAL A 160 16.09 0.72 -3.96
CA VAL A 160 15.81 -0.65 -4.46
C VAL A 160 14.75 -1.33 -3.60
N MET A 161 14.85 -1.25 -2.27
CA MET A 161 13.87 -1.89 -1.38
C MET A 161 12.47 -1.26 -1.48
N THR A 162 12.37 0.03 -1.79
CA THR A 162 11.08 0.72 -2.00
C THR A 162 10.54 0.61 -3.42
N ALA A 163 11.36 0.15 -4.37
CA ALA A 163 10.98 0.07 -5.79
C ALA A 163 9.69 -0.71 -6.04
N PRO A 164 9.41 -1.87 -5.40
CA PRO A 164 8.17 -2.60 -5.62
C PRO A 164 6.92 -1.78 -5.29
N GLY A 165 6.95 -0.98 -4.22
CA GLY A 165 5.85 -0.10 -3.86
C GLY A 165 5.66 1.04 -4.87
N ILE A 166 6.75 1.65 -5.32
CA ILE A 166 6.71 2.68 -6.38
C ILE A 166 6.22 2.10 -7.71
N TRP A 167 6.54 0.86 -8.04
CA TRP A 167 6.02 0.20 -9.24
C TRP A 167 4.52 -0.04 -9.15
N LEU A 168 4.00 -0.44 -7.98
CA LEU A 168 2.56 -0.55 -7.79
C LEU A 168 1.88 0.81 -8.00
N GLN A 169 2.47 1.90 -7.49
CA GLN A 169 1.91 3.23 -7.70
C GLN A 169 1.75 3.60 -9.18
N LYS A 170 2.66 3.16 -10.06
CA LYS A 170 2.51 3.38 -11.51
C LYS A 170 1.27 2.69 -12.10
N LEU A 171 0.75 1.67 -11.42
CA LEU A 171 -0.51 0.99 -11.77
C LEU A 171 -1.74 1.65 -11.15
N THR A 172 -1.59 2.29 -9.98
CA THR A 172 -2.71 2.82 -9.16
C THR A 172 -2.77 4.35 -9.05
N ALA A 173 -1.84 5.07 -9.66
CA ALA A 173 -1.82 6.52 -9.79
C ALA A 173 -1.59 6.88 -11.27
N LYS A 174 -2.41 7.77 -11.81
CA LYS A 174 -2.38 8.20 -13.22
C LYS A 174 -2.23 9.71 -13.31
N LYS A 175 -1.86 10.21 -14.49
CA LYS A 175 -1.74 11.65 -14.72
C LYS A 175 -3.14 12.28 -14.55
N PRO A 176 -3.33 13.21 -13.59
CA PRO A 176 -4.62 13.85 -13.38
C PRO A 176 -4.94 14.87 -14.46
N SER A 177 -6.23 15.17 -14.61
CA SER A 177 -6.69 16.37 -15.30
C SER A 177 -6.62 17.60 -14.38
N ARG A 178 -6.70 18.78 -14.98
CA ARG A 178 -6.53 20.06 -14.28
C ARG A 178 -7.55 20.28 -13.16
N ASP A 179 -8.81 19.99 -13.42
CA ASP A 179 -9.91 20.01 -12.46
C ASP A 179 -9.64 19.11 -11.24
N GLN A 180 -9.00 17.95 -11.44
CA GLN A 180 -8.67 17.07 -10.31
C GLN A 180 -7.54 17.62 -9.44
N ILE A 181 -6.58 18.33 -10.04
CA ILE A 181 -5.53 19.05 -9.30
C ILE A 181 -6.17 20.14 -8.45
N GLU A 182 -7.14 20.89 -8.98
CA GLU A 182 -7.86 21.92 -8.23
C GLU A 182 -8.67 21.33 -7.06
N VAL A 183 -9.32 20.19 -7.26
CA VAL A 183 -10.00 19.45 -6.19
C VAL A 183 -9.01 19.00 -5.12
N ALA A 184 -7.88 18.42 -5.51
CA ALA A 184 -6.86 17.98 -4.57
C ALA A 184 -6.23 19.15 -3.78
N LEU A 185 -5.97 20.27 -4.45
CA LEU A 185 -5.51 21.51 -3.83
C LEU A 185 -6.54 22.04 -2.83
N LYS A 186 -7.82 22.09 -3.20
CA LYS A 186 -8.87 22.54 -2.28
C LYS A 186 -8.94 21.61 -1.07
N ALA A 187 -8.92 20.30 -1.27
CA ALA A 187 -8.91 19.32 -0.18
C ALA A 187 -7.70 19.49 0.75
N LEU A 188 -6.50 19.72 0.20
CA LEU A 188 -5.30 19.97 1.00
C LEU A 188 -5.43 21.25 1.83
N ASN A 189 -5.89 22.35 1.22
CA ASN A 189 -6.05 23.62 1.92
C ASN A 189 -7.04 23.51 3.09
N GLU A 190 -8.15 22.79 2.92
CA GLU A 190 -9.10 22.55 4.02
C GLU A 190 -8.46 21.78 5.18
N VAL A 191 -7.65 20.76 4.89
CA VAL A 191 -6.91 20.03 5.94
C VAL A 191 -5.94 20.93 6.67
N LEU A 192 -5.19 21.77 5.94
CA LEU A 192 -4.26 22.72 6.53
C LEU A 192 -4.98 23.76 7.40
N GLU A 193 -6.10 24.30 6.93
CA GLU A 193 -6.93 25.24 7.70
C GLU A 193 -7.45 24.62 9.01
N MET A 194 -7.89 23.36 8.97
CA MET A 194 -8.29 22.62 10.18
C MET A 194 -7.12 22.45 11.15
N GLU A 195 -5.96 22.00 10.68
CA GLU A 195 -4.77 21.80 11.51
C GLU A 195 -4.28 23.13 12.15
N PHE A 196 -4.25 24.22 11.38
CA PHE A 196 -3.85 25.53 11.91
C PHE A 196 -4.90 26.12 12.87
N GLY A 197 -6.19 25.91 12.60
CA GLY A 197 -7.28 26.33 13.49
C GLY A 197 -7.29 25.58 14.82
N GLU A 198 -6.95 24.29 14.82
CA GLU A 198 -6.78 23.49 16.04
C GLU A 198 -5.55 23.93 16.84
N GLN A 199 -4.41 24.15 16.19
CA GLN A 199 -3.19 24.64 16.85
C GLN A 199 -3.38 26.00 17.54
N GLN A 200 -4.15 26.92 16.93
CA GLN A 200 -4.44 28.22 17.54
C GLN A 200 -5.37 28.11 18.77
N LYS A 201 -6.31 27.15 18.77
CA LYS A 201 -7.20 26.89 19.93
C LYS A 201 -6.43 26.28 21.10
N GLU A 202 -5.59 25.28 20.84
CA GLU A 202 -4.76 24.65 21.88
C GLU A 202 -3.76 25.63 22.50
N GLN A 203 -3.16 26.52 21.72
CA GLN A 203 -2.28 27.58 22.23
C GLN A 203 -3.04 28.68 23.01
N GLY A 204 -4.30 28.95 22.66
CA GLY A 204 -5.16 29.90 23.37
C GLY A 204 -5.63 29.37 24.73
N GLU A 205 -5.96 28.08 24.83
CA GLU A 205 -6.38 27.44 26.07
C GLU A 205 -5.19 27.18 27.01
N GLY A 206 -4.02 26.81 26.48
CA GLY A 206 -2.79 26.62 27.26
C GLY A 206 -2.20 27.90 27.87
N ASN A 207 -2.53 29.08 27.33
CA ASN A 207 -2.15 30.38 27.90
C ASN A 207 -3.19 30.95 28.89
N ALA A 208 -4.37 30.32 28.97
CA ALA A 208 -5.46 30.72 29.87
C ALA A 208 -5.56 29.86 31.14
N ALA A 209 -4.72 28.82 31.26
CA ALA A 209 -4.57 27.95 32.43
C ALA A 209 -3.29 28.30 33.21
#